data_AF-A0A0Q4Q3L5-F1
#
_entry.id   AF-A0A0Q4Q3L5-F1
#
_cell.length_a   1.000
_cell.length_b   1.000
_cell.length_c   1.000
_cell.angle_alpha   90.00
_cell.angle_beta   90.00
_cell.angle_gamma   90.00
#
_symmetry.space_group_name_H-M   'P 1'
#
loop_
_entity.id
_entity.type
_entity.pdbx_description
1 polymer ?
#
loop_
_entity_poly.entity_id
_entity_poly.type
_entity_poly.pdbx_seq_one_letter_code
_entity_poly.pdbx_strand_id
1 'polypeptide(L)'
;MKRLAWAAILMGGAAMAQAPTSAPSSPTAPKPATQGLPAIDRNVLHAQVLLDRHGFTVGTIDGRDSPAFAKALRGFQSARDLPVTGKLDPATLRALNPGMRPATVTLTLSDRALAGPYTNPIPKEYADQAKLTTLGYRSPLEKLAEMFHTTPATLVALNSRETMLSPGTRVVFPNILPASRAYPDTWSPEYRQTLANLNVDASQPQADRVVVDKSEGWLRAYAGDRILAQFPATMGSSHDPLPIGKWTIQGVAPNPDWQYNPAILRHADKSDSKEIVPPGPNNPVGVVWIDLSKEHYGIHGTPEPQNIGKTESNGCIRLTNWDAARLSLMVKPGTPAIFQP
;
A
#
# COMPACT_ATOMS: atom_id res chain seq x y z
N MET A 1 29.89 44.73 -31.94
CA MET A 1 30.77 43.57 -31.63
C MET A 1 30.78 43.44 -30.11
N LYS A 2 30.45 42.36 -29.40
CA LYS A 2 30.25 40.93 -29.66
C LYS A 2 29.09 40.45 -28.74
N ARG A 3 28.41 39.40 -29.19
CA ARG A 3 27.37 38.65 -28.48
C ARG A 3 28.00 37.79 -27.38
N LEU A 4 27.32 37.63 -26.24
CA LEU A 4 27.37 36.39 -25.46
C LEU A 4 25.99 36.12 -24.87
N ALA A 5 25.37 35.06 -25.39
CA ALA A 5 24.19 34.42 -24.85
C ALA A 5 24.61 33.56 -23.66
N TRP A 6 23.82 33.58 -22.59
CA TRP A 6 23.83 32.54 -21.57
C TRP A 6 22.46 31.89 -21.54
N ALA A 7 22.48 30.56 -21.74
CA ALA A 7 21.35 29.69 -21.75
C ALA A 7 20.75 29.56 -20.34
N ALA A 8 19.44 29.77 -20.23
CA ALA A 8 18.69 29.43 -19.03
C ALA A 8 18.36 27.93 -19.08
N ILE A 9 19.00 27.15 -18.21
CA ILE A 9 18.57 25.80 -17.86
C ILE A 9 17.48 25.94 -16.80
N LEU A 10 16.23 25.77 -17.20
CA LEU A 10 15.10 25.59 -16.28
C LEU A 10 15.18 24.17 -15.70
N MET A 11 15.65 24.05 -14.46
CA MET A 11 15.45 22.82 -13.68
C MET A 11 13.98 22.72 -13.29
N GLY A 12 13.36 21.59 -13.65
CA GLY A 12 12.00 21.24 -13.24
C GLY A 12 11.90 21.06 -11.73
N GLY A 13 10.88 21.66 -11.13
CA GLY A 13 10.58 21.53 -9.71
C GLY A 13 10.12 20.11 -9.38
N ALA A 14 10.78 19.50 -8.41
CA ALA A 14 10.28 18.30 -7.74
C ALA A 14 8.98 18.65 -6.98
N ALA A 15 7.92 17.89 -7.24
CA ALA A 15 6.63 18.06 -6.57
C ALA A 15 6.77 17.80 -5.06
N MET A 16 6.25 18.73 -4.25
CA MET A 16 6.31 18.69 -2.79
C MET A 16 5.17 17.86 -2.22
N ALA A 17 5.48 16.69 -1.65
CA ALA A 17 4.50 15.85 -0.96
C ALA A 17 4.21 16.40 0.45
N GLN A 18 3.16 17.20 0.57
CA GLN A 18 2.54 17.58 1.85
C GLN A 18 1.23 16.81 2.00
N ALA A 19 1.27 15.72 2.77
CA ALA A 19 0.07 15.00 3.16
C ALA A 19 -0.40 15.44 4.55
N PRO A 20 -1.71 15.62 4.76
CA PRO A 20 -2.23 15.91 6.07
C PRO A 20 -2.22 14.64 6.95
N THR A 21 -1.38 14.57 7.99
CA THR A 21 -1.44 13.46 8.95
C THR A 21 -1.66 13.91 10.39
N SER A 22 -2.50 13.13 11.05
CA SER A 22 -2.63 13.00 12.48
C SER A 22 -1.36 12.33 13.01
N ALA A 23 -0.78 12.87 14.08
CA ALA A 23 -0.08 12.03 15.04
C ALA A 23 -1.04 10.91 15.49
N PRO A 24 -0.55 9.69 15.75
CA PRO A 24 -1.40 8.62 16.25
C PRO A 24 -2.10 9.09 17.53
N SER A 25 -3.43 9.19 17.52
CA SER A 25 -4.18 9.07 18.77
C SER A 25 -3.75 7.73 19.35
N SER A 26 -3.13 7.76 20.53
CA SER A 26 -2.73 6.54 21.21
C SER A 26 -3.97 5.66 21.32
N PRO A 27 -4.07 4.51 20.62
CA PRO A 27 -4.85 3.45 21.20
C PRO A 27 -4.09 3.16 22.48
N THR A 28 -4.75 3.21 23.62
CA THR A 28 -4.29 2.44 24.77
C THR A 28 -3.89 1.09 24.19
N ALA A 29 -2.60 0.73 24.27
CA ALA A 29 -2.14 -0.54 23.76
C ALA A 29 -3.15 -1.56 24.27
N PRO A 30 -3.85 -2.31 23.41
CA PRO A 30 -4.79 -3.30 23.89
C PRO A 30 -3.98 -4.13 24.88
N LYS A 31 -4.39 -4.08 26.16
CA LYS A 31 -3.89 -4.94 27.22
C LYS A 31 -3.65 -6.29 26.56
N PRO A 32 -2.43 -6.86 26.56
CA PRO A 32 -2.12 -8.01 25.71
C PRO A 32 -3.18 -9.04 25.97
N ALA A 33 -4.09 -9.15 25.03
CA ALA A 33 -5.15 -10.11 25.13
C ALA A 33 -4.37 -11.42 25.02
N THR A 34 -4.48 -12.27 26.03
CA THR A 34 -4.14 -13.68 25.96
C THR A 34 -5.05 -14.37 24.94
N GLN A 35 -5.14 -13.81 23.73
CA GLN A 35 -5.85 -14.35 22.60
C GLN A 35 -4.89 -15.27 21.87
N GLY A 36 -5.39 -16.46 21.53
CA GLY A 36 -4.69 -17.41 20.69
C GLY A 36 -4.26 -16.79 19.36
N LEU A 37 -3.41 -17.50 18.62
CA LEU A 37 -3.12 -17.11 17.25
C LEU A 37 -4.42 -17.01 16.44
N PRO A 38 -4.52 -16.06 15.50
CA PRO A 38 -5.70 -15.95 14.66
C PRO A 38 -5.94 -17.27 13.90
N ALA A 39 -7.19 -17.72 13.88
CA ALA A 39 -7.59 -18.83 13.02
C ALA A 39 -7.48 -18.41 11.54
N ILE A 40 -7.00 -19.32 10.71
CA ILE A 40 -6.80 -19.10 9.27
C ILE A 40 -7.59 -20.16 8.51
N ASP A 41 -8.62 -19.75 7.77
CA ASP A 41 -9.25 -20.60 6.78
C ASP A 41 -8.33 -20.69 5.55
N ARG A 42 -7.86 -21.89 5.24
CA ARG A 42 -6.89 -22.12 4.15
C ARG A 42 -7.51 -21.93 2.75
N ASN A 43 -8.82 -22.17 2.59
CA ASN A 43 -9.50 -21.93 1.32
C ASN A 43 -9.71 -20.44 1.10
N VAL A 44 -10.09 -19.69 2.14
CA VAL A 44 -10.21 -18.23 2.06
C VAL A 44 -8.83 -17.61 1.84
N LEU A 45 -7.80 -18.03 2.57
CA LEU A 45 -6.43 -17.58 2.37
C LEU A 45 -5.98 -17.78 0.92
N HIS A 46 -6.26 -18.96 0.34
CA HIS A 46 -5.94 -19.26 -1.04
C HIS A 46 -6.63 -18.31 -2.01
N ALA A 47 -7.94 -18.09 -1.83
CA ALA A 47 -8.69 -17.17 -2.66
C ALA A 47 -8.18 -15.72 -2.54
N GLN A 48 -7.87 -15.25 -1.33
CA GLN A 48 -7.26 -13.93 -1.11
C GLN A 48 -5.92 -13.78 -1.83
N VAL A 49 -5.05 -14.80 -1.78
CA VAL A 49 -3.79 -14.82 -2.53
C VAL A 49 -4.03 -14.73 -4.03
N LEU A 50 -4.96 -15.52 -4.58
CA LEU A 50 -5.27 -15.50 -6.00
C LEU A 50 -5.85 -14.14 -6.43
N LEU A 51 -6.79 -13.62 -5.67
CA LEU A 51 -7.39 -12.30 -5.90
C LEU A 51 -6.34 -11.19 -5.90
N ASP A 52 -5.42 -11.20 -4.93
CA ASP A 52 -4.33 -10.22 -4.85
C ASP A 52 -3.50 -10.22 -6.13
N ARG A 53 -3.10 -11.40 -6.60
CA ARG A 53 -2.32 -11.57 -7.85
C ARG A 53 -3.05 -11.10 -9.10
N HIS A 54 -4.38 -11.12 -9.09
CA HIS A 54 -5.22 -10.61 -10.18
C HIS A 54 -5.53 -9.12 -10.05
N GLY A 55 -5.00 -8.43 -9.04
CA GLY A 55 -5.24 -7.00 -8.81
C GLY A 55 -6.49 -6.69 -7.99
N PHE A 56 -7.16 -7.66 -7.38
CA PHE A 56 -8.39 -7.48 -6.60
C PHE A 56 -8.10 -7.72 -5.11
N THR A 57 -7.36 -6.84 -4.46
CA THR A 57 -6.85 -7.11 -3.11
C THR A 57 -7.94 -7.05 -2.05
N VAL A 58 -7.67 -7.67 -0.90
CA VAL A 58 -8.53 -7.61 0.29
C VAL A 58 -7.93 -6.70 1.38
N GLY A 59 -6.90 -5.92 1.02
CA GLY A 59 -5.99 -5.35 2.00
C GLY A 59 -5.06 -6.48 2.46
N THR A 60 -5.09 -6.81 3.74
CA THR A 60 -4.21 -7.85 4.30
C THR A 60 -4.76 -9.26 4.05
N ILE A 61 -3.93 -10.14 3.53
CA ILE A 61 -4.21 -11.57 3.42
C ILE A 61 -4.14 -12.19 4.81
N ASP A 62 -5.28 -12.67 5.33
CA ASP A 62 -5.42 -13.16 6.71
C ASP A 62 -6.23 -14.46 6.82
N GLY A 63 -6.77 -14.97 5.72
CA GLY A 63 -7.60 -16.17 5.68
C GLY A 63 -8.95 -16.02 6.39
N ARG A 64 -9.48 -14.80 6.53
CA ARG A 64 -10.80 -14.54 7.11
C ARG A 64 -11.84 -14.20 6.05
N ASP A 65 -13.00 -14.82 6.18
CA ASP A 65 -14.18 -14.43 5.40
C ASP A 65 -14.72 -13.09 5.93
N SER A 66 -14.51 -12.03 5.17
CA SER A 66 -14.79 -10.66 5.57
C SER A 66 -15.61 -9.93 4.51
N PRO A 67 -16.29 -8.82 4.87
CA PRO A 67 -16.95 -7.98 3.87
C PRO A 67 -16.02 -7.51 2.75
N ALA A 68 -14.74 -7.25 3.08
CA ALA A 68 -13.72 -6.90 2.10
C ALA A 68 -13.42 -8.06 1.13
N PHE A 69 -13.33 -9.29 1.64
CA PHE A 69 -13.16 -10.50 0.81
C PHE A 69 -14.32 -10.71 -0.15
N ALA A 70 -15.56 -10.66 0.34
CA ALA A 70 -16.74 -10.76 -0.51
C ALA A 70 -16.79 -9.67 -1.61
N LYS A 71 -16.29 -8.47 -1.29
CA LYS A 71 -16.25 -7.34 -2.22
C LYS A 71 -15.14 -7.46 -3.26
N ALA A 72 -13.96 -7.97 -2.88
CA ALA A 72 -12.92 -8.34 -3.81
C ALA A 72 -13.41 -9.40 -4.82
N LEU A 73 -14.14 -10.41 -4.33
CA LEU A 73 -14.78 -11.42 -5.19
C LEU A 73 -15.76 -10.78 -6.18
N ARG A 74 -16.64 -9.87 -5.73
CA ARG A 74 -17.56 -9.15 -6.63
C ARG A 74 -16.83 -8.34 -7.70
N GLY A 75 -15.76 -7.64 -7.31
CA GLY A 75 -14.91 -6.89 -8.25
C GLY A 75 -14.30 -7.81 -9.31
N PHE A 76 -13.72 -8.93 -8.88
CA PHE A 76 -13.13 -9.92 -9.78
C PHE A 76 -14.18 -10.54 -10.72
N GLN A 77 -15.33 -10.93 -10.19
CA GLN A 77 -16.44 -11.50 -10.96
C GLN A 77 -16.90 -10.52 -12.05
N SER A 78 -17.13 -9.26 -11.67
CA SER A 78 -17.50 -8.20 -12.62
C SER A 78 -16.43 -7.98 -13.69
N ALA A 79 -15.15 -8.02 -13.34
CA ALA A 79 -14.04 -7.84 -14.28
C ALA A 79 -13.82 -9.03 -15.24
N ARG A 80 -14.49 -10.16 -14.98
CA ARG A 80 -14.38 -11.42 -15.72
C ARG A 80 -15.72 -11.84 -16.33
N ASP A 81 -16.71 -10.95 -16.34
CA ASP A 81 -18.05 -11.19 -16.89
C ASP A 81 -18.72 -12.43 -16.28
N LEU A 82 -18.47 -12.67 -14.99
CA LEU A 82 -19.08 -13.74 -14.21
C LEU A 82 -20.31 -13.22 -13.46
N PRO A 83 -21.26 -14.10 -13.09
CA PRO A 83 -22.30 -13.75 -12.13
C PRO A 83 -21.71 -13.15 -10.84
N VAL A 84 -22.16 -11.96 -10.47
CA VAL A 84 -21.62 -11.21 -9.33
C VAL A 84 -22.28 -11.70 -8.03
N THR A 85 -21.82 -12.85 -7.53
CA THR A 85 -22.35 -13.50 -6.32
C THR A 85 -21.67 -13.03 -5.04
N GLY A 86 -20.44 -12.53 -5.13
CA GLY A 86 -19.57 -12.24 -3.99
C GLY A 86 -19.14 -13.48 -3.20
N LYS A 87 -19.30 -14.68 -3.77
CA LYS A 87 -18.95 -15.96 -3.17
C LYS A 87 -17.86 -16.65 -3.99
N LEU A 88 -17.04 -17.46 -3.34
CA LEU A 88 -16.08 -18.35 -4.00
C LEU A 88 -16.81 -19.58 -4.57
N ASP A 89 -17.72 -19.34 -5.50
CA ASP A 89 -18.45 -20.40 -6.20
C ASP A 89 -17.56 -21.13 -7.24
N PRO A 90 -17.99 -22.31 -7.75
CA PRO A 90 -17.17 -23.09 -8.68
C PRO A 90 -16.75 -22.33 -9.95
N ALA A 91 -17.57 -21.41 -10.45
CA ALA A 91 -17.22 -20.61 -11.63
C ALA A 91 -16.11 -19.61 -11.30
N THR A 92 -16.24 -18.92 -10.16
CA THR A 92 -15.25 -17.97 -9.65
C THR A 92 -13.93 -18.66 -9.33
N LEU A 93 -13.95 -19.83 -8.69
CA LEU A 93 -12.75 -20.59 -8.36
C LEU A 93 -11.99 -21.03 -9.62
N ARG A 94 -12.70 -21.54 -10.64
CA ARG A 94 -12.09 -21.92 -11.94
C ARG A 94 -11.43 -20.72 -12.62
N ALA A 95 -12.07 -19.55 -12.60
CA ALA A 95 -11.53 -18.33 -13.19
C ALA A 95 -10.33 -17.77 -12.40
N LEU A 96 -10.32 -17.90 -11.08
CA LEU A 96 -9.23 -17.41 -10.22
C LEU A 96 -7.94 -18.22 -10.37
N ASN A 97 -8.04 -19.54 -10.52
CA ASN A 97 -6.87 -20.43 -10.46
C ASN A 97 -6.69 -21.37 -11.66
N PRO A 98 -6.65 -20.87 -12.90
CA PRO A 98 -6.45 -21.72 -14.08
C PRO A 98 -5.09 -22.46 -14.05
N GLY A 99 -4.10 -21.92 -13.34
CA GLY A 99 -2.75 -22.51 -13.23
C GLY A 99 -2.52 -23.38 -11.98
N MET A 100 -3.56 -23.73 -11.22
CA MET A 100 -3.47 -24.53 -9.99
C MET A 100 -2.37 -24.07 -9.02
N ARG A 101 -2.17 -22.76 -8.89
CA ARG A 101 -1.15 -22.18 -8.02
C ARG A 101 -1.48 -22.49 -6.55
N PRO A 102 -0.48 -22.85 -5.72
CA PRO A 102 -0.71 -23.11 -4.30
C PRO A 102 -0.95 -21.80 -3.53
N ALA A 103 -1.72 -21.90 -2.45
CA ALA A 103 -2.04 -20.79 -1.55
C ALA A 103 -0.80 -20.20 -0.86
N THR A 104 0.14 -21.07 -0.51
CA THR A 104 1.34 -20.72 0.25
C THR A 104 2.59 -21.16 -0.48
N VAL A 105 3.71 -20.56 -0.07
CA VAL A 105 5.05 -20.93 -0.51
C VAL A 105 5.94 -21.06 0.72
N THR A 106 6.81 -22.08 0.75
CA THR A 106 7.84 -22.21 1.79
C THR A 106 9.16 -21.70 1.22
N LEU A 107 9.74 -20.70 1.89
CA LEU A 107 11.01 -20.12 1.48
C LEU A 107 12.04 -20.25 2.60
N THR A 108 13.29 -20.44 2.21
CA THR A 108 14.43 -20.37 3.13
C THR A 108 14.87 -18.92 3.25
N LEU A 109 14.90 -18.40 4.48
CA LEU A 109 15.33 -17.03 4.76
C LEU A 109 16.81 -16.87 4.44
N SER A 110 17.16 -15.77 3.78
CA SER A 110 18.53 -15.35 3.53
C SER A 110 18.87 -14.13 4.37
N ASP A 111 20.16 -13.82 4.48
CA ASP A 111 20.63 -12.57 5.12
C ASP A 111 19.98 -11.34 4.48
N ARG A 112 19.85 -11.32 3.16
CA ARG A 112 19.20 -10.22 2.43
C ARG A 112 17.73 -10.06 2.79
N ALA A 113 16.99 -11.17 2.94
CA ALA A 113 15.58 -11.11 3.35
C ALA A 113 15.43 -10.47 4.73
N LEU A 114 16.38 -10.75 5.63
CA LEU A 114 16.38 -10.26 7.01
C LEU A 114 17.15 -8.95 7.22
N ALA A 115 17.80 -8.40 6.19
CA ALA A 115 18.56 -7.16 6.30
C ALA A 115 17.67 -5.96 6.68
N GLY A 116 18.15 -5.12 7.61
CA GLY A 116 17.52 -3.87 8.02
C GLY A 116 17.84 -2.69 7.07
N PRO A 117 17.85 -1.44 7.58
CA PRO A 117 17.80 -1.08 9.01
C PRO A 117 16.43 -1.30 9.66
N TYR A 118 16.46 -1.54 10.98
CA TYR A 118 15.25 -1.63 11.80
C TYR A 118 15.28 -0.58 12.92
N THR A 119 14.16 0.09 13.14
CA THR A 119 14.01 1.09 14.21
C THR A 119 12.88 0.68 15.12
N ASN A 120 13.19 0.27 16.35
CA ASN A 120 12.19 -0.14 17.32
C ASN A 120 12.57 0.28 18.76
N PRO A 121 11.77 1.11 19.45
CA PRO A 121 10.58 1.78 18.91
C PRO A 121 10.96 2.86 17.87
N ILE A 122 10.08 3.09 16.89
CA ILE A 122 10.16 4.32 16.08
C ILE A 122 9.87 5.51 17.01
N PRO A 123 10.68 6.58 17.00
CA PRO A 123 10.42 7.77 17.80
C PRO A 123 9.02 8.32 17.55
N LYS A 124 8.33 8.77 18.60
CA LYS A 124 6.98 9.33 18.45
C LYS A 124 6.99 10.70 17.81
N GLU A 125 7.98 11.52 18.18
CA GLU A 125 8.09 12.90 17.73
C GLU A 125 8.70 12.98 16.33
N TYR A 126 8.10 13.77 15.44
CA TYR A 126 8.59 13.92 14.07
C TYR A 126 9.98 14.56 14.00
N ALA A 127 10.33 15.43 14.95
CA ALA A 127 11.67 16.00 15.07
C ALA A 127 12.75 14.93 15.31
N ASP A 128 12.41 13.83 15.99
CA ASP A 128 13.32 12.71 16.19
C ASP A 128 13.31 11.74 15.01
N GLN A 129 12.16 11.55 14.36
CA GLN A 129 12.07 10.78 13.12
C GLN A 129 12.88 11.42 11.98
N ALA A 130 12.90 12.75 11.90
CA ALA A 130 13.65 13.52 10.89
C ALA A 130 15.18 13.32 11.00
N LYS A 131 15.69 12.87 12.15
CA LYS A 131 17.11 12.56 12.36
C LYS A 131 17.50 11.18 11.84
N LEU A 132 16.53 10.33 11.50
CA LEU A 132 16.79 8.99 10.96
C LEU A 132 17.21 9.08 9.49
N THR A 133 17.94 8.08 9.01
CA THR A 133 18.26 7.95 7.58
C THR A 133 17.06 7.45 6.76
N THR A 134 16.20 6.64 7.38
CA THR A 134 14.99 6.08 6.77
C THR A 134 13.99 5.74 7.86
N LEU A 135 12.70 5.89 7.57
CA LEU A 135 11.63 5.35 8.40
C LEU A 135 11.33 3.90 7.99
N GLY A 136 12.33 3.04 8.24
CA GLY A 136 12.33 1.61 7.93
C GLY A 136 11.33 0.78 8.76
N TYR A 137 11.39 -0.54 8.61
CA TYR A 137 10.59 -1.46 9.42
C TYR A 137 11.01 -1.44 10.89
N ARG A 138 10.13 -1.83 11.80
CA ARG A 138 10.43 -2.02 13.24
C ARG A 138 11.08 -3.37 13.50
N SER A 139 10.82 -4.35 12.65
CA SER A 139 11.38 -5.70 12.82
C SER A 139 11.44 -6.49 11.50
N PRO A 140 12.24 -7.58 11.45
CA PRO A 140 12.19 -8.52 10.35
C PRO A 140 10.80 -9.12 10.14
N LEU A 141 10.04 -9.36 11.22
CA LEU A 141 8.70 -9.94 11.13
C LEU A 141 7.73 -9.01 10.40
N GLU A 142 7.76 -7.71 10.70
CA GLU A 142 6.96 -6.70 10.00
C GLU A 142 7.34 -6.60 8.52
N LYS A 143 8.64 -6.51 8.23
CA LYS A 143 9.16 -6.50 6.86
C LYS A 143 8.66 -7.70 6.06
N LEU A 144 8.82 -8.91 6.61
CA LEU A 144 8.40 -10.15 5.95
C LEU A 144 6.88 -10.23 5.81
N ALA A 145 6.11 -9.79 6.81
CA ALA A 145 4.66 -9.77 6.71
C ALA A 145 4.18 -8.84 5.58
N GLU A 146 4.74 -7.63 5.51
CA GLU A 146 4.38 -6.67 4.46
C GLU A 146 4.84 -7.14 3.07
N MET A 147 6.04 -7.72 2.97
CA MET A 147 6.53 -8.35 1.73
C MET A 147 5.56 -9.41 1.20
N PHE A 148 4.82 -10.10 2.07
CA PHE A 148 3.81 -11.10 1.69
C PHE A 148 2.37 -10.65 1.88
N HIS A 149 2.13 -9.33 1.87
CA HIS A 149 0.82 -8.69 1.90
C HIS A 149 -0.07 -9.18 3.06
N THR A 150 0.55 -9.48 4.19
CA THR A 150 -0.11 -10.04 5.36
C THR A 150 0.27 -9.25 6.61
N THR A 151 -0.16 -9.72 7.78
CA THR A 151 0.17 -9.11 9.07
C THR A 151 1.16 -9.97 9.85
N PRO A 152 1.95 -9.37 10.76
CA PRO A 152 2.79 -10.14 11.68
C PRO A 152 2.05 -11.27 12.40
N ALA A 153 0.83 -10.99 12.87
CA ALA A 153 0.00 -11.98 13.57
C ALA A 153 -0.40 -13.16 12.66
N THR A 154 -0.78 -12.88 11.42
CA THR A 154 -1.10 -13.94 10.44
C THR A 154 0.15 -14.71 10.05
N LEU A 155 1.29 -14.04 9.84
CA LEU A 155 2.53 -14.70 9.50
C LEU A 155 2.98 -15.66 10.61
N VAL A 156 2.88 -15.24 11.88
CA VAL A 156 3.12 -16.14 13.02
C VAL A 156 2.11 -17.29 13.04
N ALA A 157 0.84 -17.05 12.74
CA ALA A 157 -0.19 -18.10 12.72
C ALA A 157 -0.09 -19.09 11.55
N LEU A 158 0.48 -18.67 10.41
CA LEU A 158 0.83 -19.57 9.31
C LEU A 158 1.99 -20.49 9.66
N ASN A 159 2.80 -20.07 10.64
CA ASN A 159 3.96 -20.77 11.16
C ASN A 159 3.70 -21.12 12.65
N SER A 160 4.76 -21.28 13.44
CA SER A 160 4.63 -21.44 14.90
C SER A 160 5.21 -20.22 15.62
N ARG A 161 4.78 -19.97 16.87
CA ARG A 161 5.31 -18.87 17.69
C ARG A 161 6.80 -19.03 18.00
N GLU A 162 7.27 -20.27 17.92
CA GLU A 162 8.64 -20.70 18.18
C GLU A 162 9.54 -20.58 16.92
N THR A 163 8.97 -20.21 15.76
CA THR A 163 9.74 -20.06 14.53
C THR A 163 10.71 -18.88 14.64
N MET A 164 12.01 -19.18 14.74
CA MET A 164 13.06 -18.16 14.79
C MET A 164 13.36 -17.60 13.40
N LEU A 165 13.27 -16.27 13.24
CA LEU A 165 13.60 -15.62 11.96
C LEU A 165 15.12 -15.43 11.82
N SER A 166 15.80 -16.48 11.36
CA SER A 166 17.25 -16.48 11.08
C SER A 166 17.55 -17.01 9.68
N PRO A 167 18.72 -16.66 9.09
CA PRO A 167 19.16 -17.24 7.82
C PRO A 167 19.15 -18.77 7.87
N GLY A 168 18.67 -19.41 6.81
CA GLY A 168 18.50 -20.87 6.75
C GLY A 168 17.15 -21.38 7.28
N THR A 169 16.40 -20.58 8.04
CA THR A 169 15.08 -21.00 8.52
C THR A 169 14.08 -21.05 7.38
N ARG A 170 13.29 -22.14 7.33
CA ARG A 170 12.18 -22.31 6.38
C ARG A 170 10.91 -21.71 6.97
N VAL A 171 10.31 -20.77 6.25
CA VAL A 171 9.09 -20.07 6.68
C VAL A 171 8.02 -20.18 5.59
N VAL A 172 6.77 -20.38 6.02
CA VAL A 172 5.59 -20.43 5.15
C VAL A 172 5.00 -19.04 5.00
N PHE A 173 4.77 -18.62 3.75
CA PHE A 173 4.20 -17.33 3.40
C PHE A 173 2.98 -17.49 2.48
N PRO A 174 2.05 -16.52 2.45
CA PRO A 174 1.12 -16.36 1.32
C PRO A 174 1.87 -16.29 -0.02
N ASN A 175 1.38 -16.97 -1.06
CA ASN A 175 2.11 -17.10 -2.33
C ASN A 175 1.88 -15.92 -3.30
N ILE A 176 2.35 -14.74 -2.91
CA ILE A 176 2.24 -13.50 -3.70
C ILE A 176 3.47 -13.22 -4.59
N LEU A 177 4.35 -14.20 -4.81
CA LEU A 177 5.60 -13.99 -5.56
C LEU A 177 5.33 -13.47 -6.98
N PRO A 178 5.98 -12.38 -7.43
CA PRO A 178 5.72 -11.84 -8.75
C PRO A 178 6.21 -12.81 -9.83
N ALA A 179 5.53 -12.81 -10.98
CA ALA A 179 5.99 -13.50 -12.18
C ALA A 179 7.18 -12.77 -12.82
N SER A 180 7.24 -11.44 -12.70
CA SER A 180 8.36 -10.63 -13.20
C SER A 180 8.83 -9.57 -12.20
N ARG A 181 10.16 -9.40 -12.14
CA ARG A 181 10.84 -8.28 -11.44
C ARG A 181 11.63 -7.40 -12.41
N ALA A 182 11.32 -7.48 -13.71
CA ALA A 182 11.97 -6.68 -14.76
C ALA A 182 11.44 -5.23 -14.75
N TYR A 183 11.72 -4.51 -13.67
CA TYR A 183 11.37 -3.09 -13.56
C TYR A 183 12.27 -2.24 -14.49
N PRO A 184 11.78 -1.13 -15.04
CA PRO A 184 12.59 -0.25 -15.90
C PRO A 184 13.90 0.20 -15.25
N ASP A 185 15.00 0.10 -16.00
CA ASP A 185 16.32 0.56 -15.55
C ASP A 185 16.39 2.08 -15.36
N THR A 186 15.47 2.81 -15.99
CA THR A 186 15.30 4.26 -15.83
C THR A 186 14.77 4.68 -14.46
N TRP A 187 14.19 3.78 -13.67
CA TRP A 187 13.77 4.07 -12.30
C TRP A 187 14.95 4.07 -11.34
N SER A 188 14.79 4.63 -10.15
CA SER A 188 15.87 4.59 -9.16
C SER A 188 16.10 3.14 -8.66
N PRO A 189 17.36 2.75 -8.37
CA PRO A 189 17.66 1.45 -7.75
C PRO A 189 16.86 1.22 -6.46
N GLU A 190 16.67 2.27 -5.67
CA GLU A 190 15.94 2.23 -4.40
C GLU A 190 14.46 1.90 -4.63
N TYR A 191 13.83 2.48 -5.64
CA TYR A 191 12.42 2.19 -5.92
C TYR A 191 12.22 0.79 -6.50
N ARG A 192 13.12 0.35 -7.39
CA ARG A 192 13.13 -1.05 -7.85
C ARG A 192 13.27 -2.02 -6.68
N GLN A 193 14.10 -1.70 -5.70
CA GLN A 193 14.25 -2.50 -4.49
C GLN A 193 12.99 -2.49 -3.62
N THR A 194 12.32 -1.34 -3.47
CA THR A 194 11.01 -1.24 -2.79
C THR A 194 9.98 -2.14 -3.45
N LEU A 195 9.79 -2.04 -4.78
CA LEU A 195 8.86 -2.89 -5.54
C LEU A 195 9.21 -4.37 -5.37
N ALA A 196 10.49 -4.70 -5.40
CA ALA A 196 10.94 -6.07 -5.20
C ALA A 196 10.62 -6.57 -3.78
N ASN A 197 10.87 -5.76 -2.76
CA ASN A 197 10.56 -6.09 -1.36
C ASN A 197 9.07 -6.22 -1.11
N LEU A 198 8.23 -5.48 -1.83
CA LEU A 198 6.78 -5.59 -1.74
C LEU A 198 6.21 -6.65 -2.69
N ASN A 199 7.05 -7.44 -3.38
CA ASN A 199 6.60 -8.45 -4.34
C ASN A 199 5.61 -7.93 -5.40
N VAL A 200 5.69 -6.64 -5.74
CA VAL A 200 4.85 -6.05 -6.79
C VAL A 200 5.34 -6.54 -8.15
N ASP A 201 4.46 -7.16 -8.93
CA ASP A 201 4.80 -7.63 -10.26
C ASP A 201 5.11 -6.47 -11.21
N ALA A 202 6.20 -6.58 -11.96
CA ALA A 202 6.64 -5.54 -12.89
C ALA A 202 5.66 -5.30 -14.05
N SER A 203 4.82 -6.29 -14.38
CA SER A 203 3.84 -6.23 -15.47
C SER A 203 2.46 -5.87 -14.93
N GLN A 204 2.18 -4.57 -14.80
CA GLN A 204 0.84 -4.05 -14.46
C GLN A 204 0.12 -3.51 -15.70
N PRO A 205 -1.21 -3.73 -15.82
CA PRO A 205 -1.98 -3.15 -16.92
C PRO A 205 -2.11 -1.63 -16.74
N GLN A 206 -2.13 -0.90 -17.84
CA GLN A 206 -2.27 0.56 -17.82
C GLN A 206 -3.74 0.96 -17.68
N ALA A 207 -4.03 1.81 -16.71
CA ALA A 207 -5.36 2.32 -16.44
C ALA A 207 -5.65 3.59 -17.24
N ASP A 208 -6.85 3.69 -17.80
CA ASP A 208 -7.34 4.90 -18.45
C ASP A 208 -7.92 5.90 -17.43
N ARG A 209 -8.42 5.43 -16.29
CA ARG A 209 -8.87 6.23 -15.15
C ARG A 209 -8.81 5.45 -13.84
N VAL A 210 -8.86 6.20 -12.76
CA VAL A 210 -9.09 5.70 -11.40
C VAL A 210 -10.41 6.24 -10.88
N VAL A 211 -11.17 5.40 -10.18
CA VAL A 211 -12.39 5.79 -9.46
C VAL A 211 -12.20 5.50 -7.97
N VAL A 212 -12.45 6.49 -7.14
CA VAL A 212 -12.47 6.38 -5.67
C VAL A 212 -13.92 6.52 -5.24
N ASP A 213 -14.45 5.44 -4.67
CA ASP A 213 -15.85 5.35 -4.26
C ASP A 213 -15.94 5.39 -2.75
N LYS A 214 -16.45 6.51 -2.22
CA LYS A 214 -16.52 6.76 -0.78
C LYS A 214 -17.55 5.86 -0.11
N SER A 215 -18.74 5.72 -0.69
CA SER A 215 -19.78 4.85 -0.15
C SER A 215 -19.30 3.40 -0.06
N GLU A 216 -18.48 2.98 -1.02
CA GLU A 216 -17.98 1.63 -1.07
C GLU A 216 -16.72 1.43 -0.21
N GLY A 217 -15.87 2.45 -0.05
CA GLY A 217 -14.56 2.38 0.61
C GLY A 217 -13.46 1.77 -0.25
N TRP A 218 -13.52 1.96 -1.57
CA TRP A 218 -12.62 1.30 -2.53
C TRP A 218 -12.09 2.25 -3.60
N LEU A 219 -10.88 1.97 -4.04
CA LEU A 219 -10.29 2.52 -5.25
C LEU A 219 -10.29 1.45 -6.34
N ARG A 220 -10.70 1.82 -7.55
CA ARG A 220 -10.71 0.95 -8.73
C ARG A 220 -9.99 1.61 -9.89
N ALA A 221 -9.14 0.85 -10.58
CA ALA A 221 -8.49 1.26 -11.81
C ALA A 221 -9.20 0.60 -13.01
N TYR A 222 -9.44 1.36 -14.07
CA TYR A 222 -10.25 0.92 -15.22
C TYR A 222 -9.51 0.98 -16.55
N ALA A 223 -10.00 0.20 -17.51
CA ALA A 223 -9.81 0.39 -18.95
C ALA A 223 -11.15 0.18 -19.65
N GLY A 224 -11.70 1.23 -20.26
CA GLY A 224 -13.10 1.27 -20.69
C GLY A 224 -14.02 1.00 -19.51
N ASP A 225 -14.94 0.06 -19.65
CA ASP A 225 -15.86 -0.34 -18.57
C ASP A 225 -15.30 -1.45 -17.66
N ARG A 226 -14.12 -2.00 -18.01
CA ARG A 226 -13.52 -3.11 -17.28
C ARG A 226 -12.70 -2.62 -16.09
N ILE A 227 -12.90 -3.25 -14.94
CA ILE A 227 -12.02 -3.08 -13.78
C ILE A 227 -10.73 -3.86 -14.03
N LEU A 228 -9.60 -3.17 -14.00
CA LEU A 228 -8.26 -3.76 -14.09
C LEU A 228 -7.74 -4.19 -12.71
N ALA A 229 -7.99 -3.36 -11.71
CA ALA A 229 -7.62 -3.60 -10.33
C ALA A 229 -8.57 -2.89 -9.37
N GLN A 230 -8.67 -3.40 -8.16
CA GLN A 230 -9.56 -2.91 -7.12
C GLN A 230 -8.87 -3.11 -5.75
N PHE A 231 -8.79 -2.02 -4.97
CA PHE A 231 -8.10 -1.98 -3.67
C PHE A 231 -9.01 -1.39 -2.58
N PRO A 232 -9.05 -1.98 -1.38
CA PRO A 232 -9.66 -1.30 -0.24
C PRO A 232 -8.92 0.00 0.04
N ALA A 233 -9.66 1.03 0.44
CA ALA A 233 -9.09 2.34 0.69
C ALA A 233 -9.67 2.94 1.97
N THR A 234 -8.81 3.62 2.72
CA THR A 234 -9.24 4.50 3.81
C THR A 234 -9.33 5.93 3.29
N MET A 235 -10.45 6.60 3.57
CA MET A 235 -10.79 7.91 3.02
C MET A 235 -11.15 8.92 4.11
N GLY A 236 -11.34 10.18 3.68
CA GLY A 236 -11.55 11.32 4.56
C GLY A 236 -12.73 11.20 5.52
N SER A 237 -12.51 11.67 6.76
CA SER A 237 -13.52 11.76 7.82
C SER A 237 -14.62 12.79 7.51
N SER A 238 -15.60 12.93 8.41
CA SER A 238 -16.56 14.04 8.36
C SER A 238 -15.92 15.42 8.52
N HIS A 239 -14.78 15.50 9.21
CA HIS A 239 -14.07 16.76 9.49
C HIS A 239 -13.12 17.14 8.34
N ASP A 240 -12.59 16.14 7.65
CA ASP A 240 -11.65 16.30 6.56
C ASP A 240 -12.12 15.41 5.39
N PRO A 241 -13.19 15.82 4.68
CA PRO A 241 -13.90 14.96 3.74
C PRO A 241 -13.08 14.66 2.49
N LEU A 242 -13.32 13.47 1.93
CA LEU A 242 -12.86 13.14 0.58
C LEU A 242 -13.37 14.21 -0.41
N PRO A 243 -12.50 14.83 -1.22
CA PRO A 243 -12.91 15.88 -2.13
C PRO A 243 -13.61 15.27 -3.34
N ILE A 244 -14.92 15.04 -3.26
CA ILE A 244 -15.72 14.50 -4.36
C ILE A 244 -15.58 15.38 -5.61
N GLY A 245 -15.33 14.79 -6.77
CA GLY A 245 -15.07 15.54 -7.99
C GLY A 245 -14.23 14.78 -9.01
N LYS A 246 -13.87 15.48 -10.08
CA LYS A 246 -12.97 14.98 -11.12
C LYS A 246 -11.62 15.65 -10.95
N TRP A 247 -10.60 14.84 -10.70
CA TRP A 247 -9.21 15.24 -10.55
C TRP A 247 -8.36 14.60 -11.63
N THR A 248 -7.11 15.05 -11.72
CA THR A 248 -6.12 14.50 -12.65
C THR A 248 -4.88 14.11 -11.86
N ILE A 249 -4.36 12.91 -12.10
CA ILE A 249 -3.07 12.49 -11.56
C ILE A 249 -1.99 13.36 -12.18
N GLN A 250 -1.22 14.06 -11.36
CA GLN A 250 -0.14 14.96 -11.80
C GLN A 250 1.20 14.21 -11.90
N GLY A 251 1.43 13.23 -11.04
CA GLY A 251 2.66 12.47 -11.02
C GLY A 251 2.70 11.41 -9.92
N VAL A 252 3.79 10.67 -9.91
CA VAL A 252 4.10 9.65 -8.91
C VAL A 252 5.45 10.01 -8.29
N ALA A 253 5.48 10.14 -6.97
CA ALA A 253 6.70 10.26 -6.20
C ALA A 253 6.99 8.93 -5.48
N PRO A 254 7.97 8.15 -5.96
CA PRO A 254 8.40 6.92 -5.31
C PRO A 254 9.28 7.22 -4.09
N ASN A 255 9.11 6.43 -3.02
CA ASN A 255 9.82 6.57 -1.74
C ASN A 255 9.94 8.05 -1.29
N PRO A 256 8.81 8.77 -1.13
CA PRO A 256 8.84 10.20 -0.87
C PRO A 256 9.30 10.50 0.57
N ASP A 257 9.99 11.62 0.74
CA ASP A 257 10.04 12.30 2.03
C ASP A 257 8.62 12.76 2.42
N TRP A 258 8.36 12.87 3.72
CA TRP A 258 7.13 13.48 4.19
C TRP A 258 7.41 14.80 4.90
N GLN A 259 6.79 15.87 4.39
CA GLN A 259 6.93 17.21 4.96
C GLN A 259 5.87 17.43 6.06
N TYR A 260 6.28 17.32 7.31
CA TYR A 260 5.46 17.70 8.45
C TYR A 260 5.34 19.23 8.50
N ASN A 261 4.11 19.73 8.49
CA ASN A 261 3.83 21.16 8.61
C ASN A 261 2.69 21.39 9.62
N PRO A 262 3.00 21.70 10.90
CA PRO A 262 1.99 21.81 11.95
C PRO A 262 0.95 22.91 11.66
N ALA A 263 1.30 23.96 10.91
CA ALA A 263 0.39 25.06 10.60
C ALA A 263 -0.89 24.59 9.87
N ILE A 264 -0.76 23.65 8.94
CA ILE A 264 -1.87 23.16 8.09
C ILE A 264 -2.54 21.89 8.65
N LEU A 265 -1.92 21.25 9.64
CA LEU A 265 -2.41 20.01 10.25
C LEU A 265 -3.34 20.31 11.42
N ARG A 266 -4.62 19.93 11.34
CA ARG A 266 -5.64 20.28 12.36
C ARG A 266 -5.30 19.81 13.77
N HIS A 267 -4.66 18.65 13.90
CA HIS A 267 -4.35 18.00 15.18
C HIS A 267 -2.88 18.09 15.59
N ALA A 268 -2.04 18.76 14.79
CA ALA A 268 -0.66 19.00 15.16
C ALA A 268 -0.58 20.05 16.27
N ASP A 269 0.40 19.90 17.16
CA ASP A 269 0.76 20.99 18.05
C ASP A 269 1.31 22.14 17.20
N LYS A 270 0.65 23.30 17.25
CA LYS A 270 1.01 24.47 16.44
C LYS A 270 2.34 25.09 16.87
N SER A 271 2.87 24.69 18.03
CA SER A 271 4.19 25.08 18.49
C SER A 271 5.33 24.21 17.95
N ASP A 272 5.02 23.08 17.31
CA ASP A 272 6.03 22.23 16.68
C ASP A 272 6.75 22.94 15.52
N SER A 273 7.96 22.49 15.24
CA SER A 273 8.71 22.90 14.04
C SER A 273 8.26 22.10 12.81
N LYS A 274 8.49 22.66 11.62
CA LYS A 274 8.35 21.90 10.37
C LYS A 274 9.46 20.86 10.30
N GLU A 275 9.12 19.65 9.93
CA GLU A 275 10.08 18.54 9.85
C GLU A 275 10.05 17.88 8.47
N ILE A 276 11.18 17.34 8.03
CA ILE A 276 11.26 16.48 6.86
C ILE A 276 11.54 15.07 7.36
N VAL A 277 10.52 14.23 7.32
CA VAL A 277 10.62 12.83 7.73
C VAL A 277 11.13 12.01 6.54
N PRO A 278 12.21 11.22 6.73
CA PRO A 278 12.86 10.47 5.64
C PRO A 278 11.92 9.38 5.07
N PRO A 279 12.24 8.83 3.89
CA PRO A 279 11.39 7.86 3.24
C PRO A 279 11.44 6.50 3.94
N GLY A 280 10.42 5.67 3.69
CA GLY A 280 10.40 4.28 4.15
C GLY A 280 8.98 3.72 4.28
N PRO A 281 8.83 2.41 4.52
CA PRO A 281 7.52 1.76 4.67
C PRO A 281 6.72 2.29 5.85
N ASN A 282 7.39 2.78 6.90
CA ASN A 282 6.74 3.39 8.06
C ASN A 282 6.56 4.91 7.94
N ASN A 283 6.93 5.51 6.81
CA ASN A 283 6.63 6.91 6.51
C ASN A 283 5.11 7.17 6.55
N PRO A 284 4.61 8.31 7.07
CA PRO A 284 3.17 8.60 7.12
C PRO A 284 2.44 8.56 5.77
N VAL A 285 3.15 8.77 4.65
CA VAL A 285 2.62 8.56 3.28
C VAL A 285 3.05 7.25 2.63
N GLY A 286 3.75 6.40 3.38
CA GLY A 286 4.26 5.12 2.93
C GLY A 286 5.33 5.25 1.84
N VAL A 287 5.36 4.27 0.94
CA VAL A 287 6.41 4.13 -0.07
C VAL A 287 6.10 4.84 -1.40
N VAL A 288 4.89 5.37 -1.58
CA VAL A 288 4.44 5.99 -2.82
C VAL A 288 3.46 7.11 -2.50
N TRP A 289 3.65 8.25 -3.16
CA TRP A 289 2.67 9.33 -3.27
C TRP A 289 2.25 9.49 -4.73
N ILE A 290 0.94 9.44 -5.00
CA ILE A 290 0.35 9.74 -6.30
C ILE A 290 -0.38 11.07 -6.17
N ASP A 291 0.16 12.07 -6.86
CA ASP A 291 -0.26 13.45 -6.74
C ASP A 291 -1.51 13.74 -7.56
N LEU A 292 -2.39 14.59 -7.03
CA LEU A 292 -3.65 14.97 -7.67
C LEU A 292 -3.66 16.47 -8.00
N SER A 293 -4.43 16.85 -9.00
CA SER A 293 -4.68 18.26 -9.33
C SER A 293 -5.42 19.04 -8.22
N LYS A 294 -5.80 18.36 -7.14
CA LYS A 294 -6.36 18.96 -5.93
C LYS A 294 -5.24 19.16 -4.93
N GLU A 295 -4.91 20.43 -4.69
CA GLU A 295 -3.85 20.84 -3.77
C GLU A 295 -3.96 20.17 -2.39
N HIS A 296 -2.84 19.60 -1.91
CA HIS A 296 -2.69 18.85 -0.65
C HIS A 296 -3.36 17.47 -0.59
N TYR A 297 -3.93 16.96 -1.69
CA TYR A 297 -4.54 15.63 -1.72
C TYR A 297 -3.75 14.69 -2.60
N GLY A 298 -3.63 13.44 -2.15
CA GLY A 298 -2.98 12.38 -2.89
C GLY A 298 -3.57 11.01 -2.58
N ILE A 299 -3.20 10.05 -3.42
CA ILE A 299 -3.39 8.62 -3.16
C ILE A 299 -2.03 8.07 -2.73
N HIS A 300 -1.95 7.43 -1.58
CA HIS A 300 -0.65 7.06 -1.01
C HIS A 300 -0.68 5.78 -0.17
N GLY A 301 0.51 5.27 0.16
CA GLY A 301 0.69 4.13 1.04
C GLY A 301 0.42 4.46 2.52
N THR A 302 0.73 3.55 3.43
CA THR A 302 0.51 3.79 4.86
C THR A 302 1.44 2.94 5.72
N PRO A 303 1.87 3.44 6.89
CA PRO A 303 2.66 2.66 7.85
C PRO A 303 1.83 1.58 8.57
N GLU A 304 0.50 1.62 8.45
CA GLU A 304 -0.42 0.75 9.19
C GLU A 304 -1.39 0.03 8.22
N PRO A 305 -0.91 -0.84 7.31
CA PRO A 305 -1.73 -1.45 6.27
C PRO A 305 -2.91 -2.27 6.82
N GLN A 306 -2.79 -2.82 8.03
CA GLN A 306 -3.86 -3.54 8.74
C GLN A 306 -5.08 -2.67 9.07
N ASN A 307 -4.96 -1.34 9.02
CA ASN A 307 -6.01 -0.37 9.36
C ASN A 307 -6.76 0.19 8.14
N ILE A 308 -6.39 -0.24 6.93
CA ILE A 308 -7.11 0.12 5.71
C ILE A 308 -8.57 -0.35 5.78
N GLY A 309 -9.50 0.55 5.47
CA GLY A 309 -10.95 0.33 5.52
C GLY A 309 -11.55 0.26 6.93
N LYS A 310 -10.75 0.47 7.99
CA LYS A 310 -11.17 0.39 9.40
C LYS A 310 -11.07 1.71 10.16
N THR A 311 -10.50 2.72 9.52
CA THR A 311 -10.21 4.04 10.10
C THR A 311 -10.59 5.13 9.11
N GLU A 312 -10.61 6.39 9.56
CA GLU A 312 -10.82 7.56 8.72
C GLU A 312 -9.49 8.33 8.54
N SER A 313 -9.31 8.99 7.39
CA SER A 313 -8.16 9.86 7.08
C SER A 313 -8.50 11.34 7.22
N ASN A 314 -7.47 12.18 7.06
CA ASN A 314 -7.62 13.63 6.94
C ASN A 314 -7.85 14.06 5.47
N GLY A 315 -8.65 13.31 4.73
CA GLY A 315 -9.03 13.64 3.35
C GLY A 315 -8.28 12.87 2.25
N CYS A 316 -7.02 12.50 2.47
CA CYS A 316 -6.24 11.69 1.51
C CYS A 316 -6.72 10.23 1.41
N ILE A 317 -6.38 9.58 0.30
CA ILE A 317 -6.74 8.19 0.04
C ILE A 317 -5.57 7.31 0.43
N ARG A 318 -5.74 6.54 1.50
CA ARG A 318 -4.73 5.60 1.98
C ARG A 318 -5.00 4.22 1.42
N LEU A 319 -3.97 3.63 0.85
CA LEU A 319 -3.89 2.22 0.46
C LEU A 319 -2.81 1.53 1.29
N THR A 320 -2.77 0.21 1.24
CA THR A 320 -1.58 -0.52 1.69
C THR A 320 -0.37 -0.12 0.83
N ASN A 321 0.85 -0.26 1.36
CA ASN A 321 2.05 0.10 0.61
C ASN A 321 2.18 -0.69 -0.70
N TRP A 322 1.83 -1.98 -0.71
CA TRP A 322 1.86 -2.81 -1.92
C TRP A 322 0.79 -2.42 -2.95
N ASP A 323 -0.40 -1.99 -2.51
CA ASP A 323 -1.45 -1.53 -3.41
C ASP A 323 -1.14 -0.15 -3.99
N ALA A 324 -0.60 0.78 -3.19
CA ALA A 324 -0.12 2.07 -3.67
C ALA A 324 1.01 1.90 -4.68
N ALA A 325 1.98 1.03 -4.37
CA ALA A 325 3.05 0.68 -5.27
C ALA A 325 2.52 0.05 -6.56
N ARG A 326 1.59 -0.90 -6.49
CA ARG A 326 0.93 -1.48 -7.68
C ARG A 326 0.23 -0.43 -8.52
N LEU A 327 -0.59 0.43 -7.91
CA LEU A 327 -1.32 1.48 -8.61
C LEU A 327 -0.37 2.45 -9.33
N SER A 328 0.78 2.77 -8.73
CA SER A 328 1.78 3.65 -9.33
C SER A 328 2.34 3.14 -10.67
N LEU A 329 2.33 1.82 -10.88
CA LEU A 329 2.74 1.17 -12.13
C LEU A 329 1.62 1.18 -13.19
N MET A 330 0.38 1.49 -12.80
CA MET A 330 -0.81 1.47 -13.67
C MET A 330 -1.19 2.86 -14.18
N VAL A 331 -0.74 3.93 -13.54
CA VAL A 331 -1.16 5.31 -13.80
C VAL A 331 0.00 6.15 -14.31
N LYS A 332 -0.32 7.26 -14.98
CA LYS A 332 0.66 8.25 -15.47
C LYS A 332 0.11 9.66 -15.32
N PRO A 333 0.96 10.71 -15.41
CA PRO A 333 0.47 12.07 -15.49
C PRO A 333 -0.63 12.22 -16.56
N GLY A 334 -1.74 12.87 -16.19
CA GLY A 334 -2.92 13.01 -17.04
C GLY A 334 -3.99 11.94 -16.86
N THR A 335 -3.73 10.83 -16.15
CA THR A 335 -4.76 9.83 -15.83
C THR A 335 -5.87 10.49 -14.98
N PRO A 336 -7.15 10.48 -15.39
CA PRO A 336 -8.26 10.99 -14.59
C PRO A 336 -8.46 10.20 -13.30
N ALA A 337 -8.77 10.91 -12.22
CA ALA A 337 -9.14 10.36 -10.93
C ALA A 337 -10.52 10.90 -10.54
N ILE A 338 -11.54 10.03 -10.52
CA ILE A 338 -12.94 10.39 -10.28
C ILE A 338 -13.32 9.98 -8.86
N PHE A 339 -13.62 10.94 -8.01
CA PHE A 339 -14.03 10.69 -6.63
C PHE A 339 -15.53 10.86 -6.54
N GLN A 340 -16.22 9.81 -6.08
CA GLN A 340 -17.67 9.72 -6.05
C GLN A 340 -18.18 9.43 -4.62
N PRO A 341 -19.41 9.87 -4.28
CA PRO A 341 -19.93 9.84 -2.93
C PRO A 341 -20.10 8.44 -2.35
#